data_AF-A0ABD5SYE1-F1
#
_entry.id   AF-A0ABD5SYE1-F1
#
_cell.length_a   1.000
_cell.length_b   1.000
_cell.length_c   1.000
_cell.angle_alpha   90.00
_cell.angle_beta   90.00
_cell.angle_gamma   90.00
#
_symmetry.space_group_name_H-M   'P 1'
#
loop_
_entity.id
_entity.type
_entity.pdbx_description
1 polymer ?
#
loop_
_entity_poly.entity_id
_entity_poly.type
_entity_poly.pdbx_seq_one_letter_code
_entity_poly.pdbx_strand_id
1 'polypeptide(L)'
;MVANAGGKKLSSLPFPAIVGQDDLKRVLLTVAANDGLDGALIVGEKGTAKSTAVRALVDLLPEQRAVADCPYGCSPDDPDLQCDACRERESDDLPIETRSVPLVTLPLGATRDRVVGTLSVEDALAGEADFDPGLLARANRGILYVDEVNLLDDHLVDVVLDSAASGVNTVERDGISVSHPANFTLIGTMNPEEGDLRPQLRDRFALQATVEGCREIDDRVAIIDRALETDGGETNAATDYADEVETLRDDLA
;
A
#
# COMPACT_ATOMS: atom_id res chain seq x y z
N MET A 1 22.89 5.48 -28.87
CA MET A 1 23.42 5.79 -27.53
C MET A 1 22.27 5.52 -26.58
N VAL A 2 22.17 4.28 -26.10
CA VAL A 2 21.03 3.79 -25.32
C VAL A 2 21.19 4.37 -23.91
N ALA A 3 20.33 5.32 -23.56
CA ALA A 3 20.19 5.77 -22.19
C ALA A 3 19.52 4.63 -21.42
N ASN A 4 20.29 4.00 -20.53
CA ASN A 4 19.79 2.99 -19.61
C ASN A 4 18.61 3.56 -18.82
N ALA A 5 17.54 2.76 -18.77
CA ALA A 5 16.32 3.01 -18.02
C ALA A 5 16.63 3.32 -16.54
N GLY A 6 15.86 4.24 -15.98
CA GLY A 6 16.12 4.94 -14.73
C GLY A 6 16.36 4.01 -13.54
N GLY A 7 17.43 4.29 -12.80
CA GLY A 7 17.66 3.71 -11.48
C GLY A 7 16.50 4.05 -10.55
N LYS A 8 15.76 3.02 -10.15
CA LYS A 8 14.72 3.08 -9.11
C LYS A 8 15.38 3.64 -7.84
N LYS A 9 14.87 4.76 -7.31
CA LYS A 9 15.19 5.15 -5.94
C LYS A 9 14.49 4.14 -5.05
N LEU A 10 15.24 3.13 -4.62
CA LEU A 10 14.84 2.25 -3.53
C LEU A 10 14.41 3.11 -2.34
N SER A 11 13.48 2.62 -1.54
CA SER A 11 13.33 3.08 -0.18
C SER A 11 14.70 3.10 0.51
N SER A 12 14.89 4.01 1.46
CA SER A 12 16.21 4.30 2.03
C SER A 12 16.92 3.04 2.59
N LEU A 13 16.17 1.99 2.95
CA LEU A 13 16.69 0.69 3.40
C LEU A 13 16.05 -0.48 2.61
N PRO A 14 16.82 -1.32 1.89
CA PRO A 14 16.31 -2.52 1.22
C PRO A 14 15.66 -3.53 2.20
N PHE A 15 14.66 -4.27 1.73
CA PHE A 15 13.90 -5.21 2.57
C PHE A 15 14.77 -6.30 3.24
N PRO A 16 15.74 -6.93 2.54
CA PRO A 16 16.63 -7.90 3.17
C PRO A 16 17.55 -7.26 4.23
N ALA A 17 17.90 -5.98 4.06
CA ALA A 17 18.75 -5.22 4.95
C ALA A 17 18.08 -4.85 6.30
N ILE A 18 16.82 -5.23 6.53
CA ILE A 18 16.21 -5.10 7.85
C ILE A 18 16.81 -6.17 8.77
N VAL A 19 17.35 -5.78 9.94
CA VAL A 19 17.95 -6.74 10.89
C VAL A 19 16.84 -7.50 11.62
N GLY A 20 16.95 -8.83 11.67
CA GLY A 20 16.00 -9.71 12.34
C GLY A 20 14.56 -9.55 11.80
N GLN A 21 13.60 -9.53 12.72
CA GLN A 21 12.17 -9.40 12.44
C GLN A 21 11.65 -10.47 11.45
N ASP A 22 12.08 -11.72 11.62
CA ASP A 22 11.80 -12.80 10.68
C ASP A 22 10.30 -13.06 10.53
N ASP A 23 9.52 -12.93 11.62
CA ASP A 23 8.08 -13.09 11.60
C ASP A 23 7.38 -11.99 10.77
N LEU A 24 7.79 -10.73 10.98
CA LEU A 24 7.33 -9.59 10.17
C LEU A 24 7.65 -9.79 8.70
N LYS A 25 8.89 -10.14 8.37
CA LYS A 25 9.33 -10.37 6.99
C LYS A 25 8.51 -11.49 6.35
N ARG A 26 8.33 -12.61 7.04
CA ARG A 26 7.55 -13.75 6.55
C ARG A 26 6.10 -13.35 6.29
N VAL A 27 5.44 -12.66 7.21
CA VAL A 27 4.05 -12.22 7.04
C VAL A 27 3.92 -11.27 5.85
N LEU A 28 4.81 -10.28 5.73
CA LEU A 28 4.80 -9.33 4.62
C LEU A 28 5.02 -10.00 3.25
N LEU A 29 5.98 -10.92 3.16
CA LEU A 29 6.22 -11.69 1.93
C LEU A 29 5.04 -12.61 1.60
N THR A 30 4.40 -13.21 2.62
CA THR A 30 3.24 -14.09 2.41
C THR A 30 2.04 -13.32 1.86
N VAL A 31 1.78 -12.12 2.40
CA VAL A 31 0.74 -11.23 1.89
C VAL A 31 1.06 -10.73 0.49
N ALA A 32 2.32 -10.40 0.21
CA ALA A 32 2.75 -9.98 -1.13
C ALA A 32 2.63 -11.08 -2.19
N ALA A 33 2.81 -12.35 -1.80
CA ALA A 33 2.76 -13.49 -2.71
C ALA A 33 1.34 -14.03 -2.96
N ASN A 34 0.32 -13.53 -2.26
CA ASN A 34 -1.02 -14.10 -2.30
C ASN A 34 -2.10 -13.02 -2.28
N ASP A 35 -2.62 -12.70 -3.47
CA ASP A 35 -3.71 -11.73 -3.68
C ASP A 35 -5.03 -12.11 -2.97
N GLY A 36 -5.18 -13.36 -2.54
CA GLY A 36 -6.35 -13.83 -1.79
C GLY A 36 -6.30 -13.51 -0.29
N LEU A 37 -5.20 -12.93 0.22
CA LEU A 37 -5.10 -12.50 1.61
C LEU A 37 -5.54 -11.04 1.75
N ASP A 38 -6.59 -10.83 2.54
CA ASP A 38 -7.21 -9.51 2.75
C ASP A 38 -6.27 -8.47 3.39
N GLY A 39 -5.18 -8.90 4.03
CA GLY A 39 -4.20 -8.02 4.64
C GLY A 39 -3.42 -8.61 5.80
N ALA A 40 -2.56 -7.78 6.40
CA ALA A 40 -1.79 -8.12 7.60
C ALA A 40 -1.82 -7.03 8.67
N LEU A 41 -1.83 -7.47 9.93
CA LEU A 41 -1.66 -6.64 11.10
C LEU A 41 -0.26 -6.81 11.68
N ILE A 42 0.43 -5.71 11.93
CA ILE A 42 1.76 -5.69 12.55
C ILE A 42 1.65 -5.06 13.93
N VAL A 43 1.80 -5.87 14.97
CA VAL A 43 1.70 -5.44 16.36
C VAL A 43 3.10 -5.21 16.91
N GLY A 44 3.36 -4.04 17.50
CA GLY A 44 4.63 -3.81 18.20
C GLY A 44 4.79 -2.39 18.70
N GLU A 45 5.83 -2.15 19.49
CA GLU A 45 6.15 -0.84 20.06
C GLU A 45 6.66 0.15 19.00
N LYS A 46 6.75 1.45 19.35
CA LYS A 46 7.36 2.44 18.47
C LYS A 46 8.86 2.15 18.30
N GLY A 47 9.39 2.43 17.12
CA GLY A 47 10.82 2.22 16.82
C GLY A 47 11.20 0.79 16.42
N THR A 48 10.25 -0.10 16.16
CA THR A 48 10.50 -1.49 15.73
C THR A 48 10.54 -1.70 14.21
N ALA A 49 10.79 -0.65 13.43
CA ALA A 49 10.91 -0.67 11.97
C ALA A 49 9.67 -1.16 11.17
N LYS A 50 8.48 -1.23 11.78
CA LYS A 50 7.23 -1.66 11.10
C LYS A 50 6.97 -0.91 9.79
N SER A 51 6.97 0.42 9.85
CA SER A 51 6.69 1.26 8.67
C SER A 51 7.85 1.28 7.66
N THR A 52 9.08 1.00 8.11
CA THR A 52 10.24 0.80 7.23
C THR A 52 10.09 -0.49 6.43
N ALA A 53 9.70 -1.59 7.08
CA ALA A 53 9.50 -2.88 6.43
C ALA A 53 8.42 -2.85 5.35
N VAL A 54 7.29 -2.20 5.63
CA VAL A 54 6.21 -2.05 4.63
C VAL A 54 6.66 -1.23 3.42
N ARG A 55 7.41 -0.13 3.64
CA ARG A 55 7.94 0.67 2.52
C ARG A 55 8.96 -0.12 1.69
N ALA A 56 9.83 -0.88 2.34
CA ALA A 56 10.81 -1.70 1.68
C ALA A 56 10.18 -2.87 0.89
N LEU A 57 9.02 -3.38 1.32
CA LEU A 57 8.29 -4.43 0.61
C LEU A 57 7.89 -4.00 -0.81
N VAL A 58 7.47 -2.75 -1.00
CA VAL A 58 7.02 -2.22 -2.30
C VAL A 58 8.13 -2.30 -3.35
N ASP A 59 9.38 -2.20 -2.91
CA ASP A 59 10.52 -2.33 -3.82
C ASP A 59 10.68 -3.75 -4.36
N LEU A 60 10.16 -4.77 -3.66
CA LEU A 60 10.17 -6.18 -4.07
C LEU A 60 8.99 -6.57 -4.97
N LEU A 61 7.93 -5.76 -5.01
CA LEU A 61 6.75 -6.10 -5.79
C LEU A 61 7.01 -5.90 -7.29
N PRO A 62 6.48 -6.79 -8.15
CA PRO A 62 6.60 -6.66 -9.60
C PRO A 62 5.91 -5.38 -10.07
N GLU A 63 6.45 -4.78 -11.14
CA GLU A 63 5.77 -3.67 -11.79
C GLU A 63 4.48 -4.16 -12.47
N GLN A 64 3.45 -3.32 -12.46
CA GLN A 64 2.16 -3.64 -13.04
C GLN A 64 1.86 -2.77 -14.25
N ARG A 65 1.14 -3.34 -15.21
CA ARG A 65 0.55 -2.60 -16.32
C ARG A 65 -0.71 -1.89 -15.83
N ALA A 66 -0.87 -0.62 -16.18
CA ALA A 66 -2.03 0.19 -15.84
C ALA A 66 -2.45 1.08 -17.00
N VAL A 67 -3.73 1.44 -17.03
CA VAL A 67 -4.24 2.47 -17.95
C VAL A 67 -3.70 3.83 -17.52
N ALA A 68 -2.89 4.46 -18.37
CA ALA A 68 -2.07 5.63 -18.04
C ALA A 68 -2.88 6.92 -17.80
N ASP A 69 -4.02 7.06 -18.46
CA ASP A 69 -4.93 8.20 -18.30
C ASP A 69 -6.07 7.93 -17.32
N CYS A 70 -6.06 6.78 -16.63
CA CYS A 70 -7.07 6.42 -15.64
C CYS A 70 -6.68 6.90 -14.24
N PRO A 71 -7.52 7.67 -13.53
CA PRO A 71 -7.22 8.16 -12.18
C PRO A 71 -7.09 7.04 -11.14
N TYR A 72 -7.61 5.84 -11.44
CA TYR A 72 -7.59 4.67 -10.57
C TYR A 72 -6.48 3.66 -10.93
N GLY A 73 -5.74 3.90 -12.02
CA GLY A 73 -4.71 2.98 -12.51
C GLY A 73 -5.23 1.56 -12.81
N CYS A 74 -6.39 1.47 -13.48
CA CYS A 74 -7.10 0.22 -13.80
C CYS A 74 -6.22 -0.78 -14.57
N SER A 75 -6.56 -2.07 -14.46
CA SER A 75 -5.91 -3.11 -15.26
C SER A 75 -6.30 -2.96 -16.74
N PRO A 76 -5.33 -2.87 -17.68
CA PRO A 76 -5.66 -2.91 -19.10
C PRO A 76 -6.08 -4.32 -19.55
N ASP A 77 -5.71 -5.36 -18.78
CA ASP A 77 -5.84 -6.76 -19.16
C ASP A 77 -7.07 -7.44 -18.54
N ASP A 78 -7.71 -6.81 -17.54
CA ASP A 78 -8.83 -7.38 -16.79
C ASP A 78 -10.00 -6.39 -16.67
N PRO A 79 -11.08 -6.58 -17.46
CA PRO A 79 -12.29 -5.74 -17.41
C PRO A 79 -13.04 -5.75 -16.07
N ASP A 80 -12.92 -6.80 -15.26
CA ASP A 80 -13.58 -6.86 -13.94
C ASP A 80 -12.90 -5.92 -12.94
N LEU A 81 -11.63 -5.59 -13.16
CA LEU A 81 -10.83 -4.66 -12.36
C LEU A 81 -10.80 -3.22 -12.93
N GLN A 82 -11.63 -2.94 -13.94
CA GLN A 82 -11.73 -1.63 -14.58
C GLN A 82 -12.87 -0.78 -13.99
N CYS A 83 -12.69 0.54 -13.97
CA CYS A 83 -13.78 1.47 -13.80
C CYS A 83 -14.64 1.53 -15.07
N ASP A 84 -15.85 2.07 -14.96
CA ASP A 84 -16.80 2.13 -16.07
C ASP A 84 -16.21 2.83 -17.31
N ALA A 85 -15.53 3.96 -17.13
CA ALA A 85 -14.90 4.70 -18.22
C ALA A 85 -13.81 3.90 -18.98
N CYS A 86 -13.06 3.02 -18.29
CA CYS A 86 -12.09 2.14 -18.96
C CYS A 86 -12.79 0.97 -19.64
N ARG A 87 -13.84 0.43 -19.02
CA ARG A 87 -14.61 -0.72 -19.54
C ARG A 87 -15.42 -0.38 -20.78
N GLU A 88 -15.83 0.87 -20.95
CA GLU A 88 -16.54 1.37 -22.13
C GLU A 88 -15.64 1.57 -23.36
N ARG A 89 -14.32 1.67 -23.17
CA ARG A 89 -13.34 1.82 -24.26
C ARG A 89 -12.95 0.46 -24.81
N GLU A 90 -12.56 0.42 -26.08
CA GLU A 90 -11.94 -0.78 -26.65
C GLU A 90 -10.55 -0.99 -26.02
N SER A 91 -10.18 -2.25 -25.74
CA SER A 91 -8.91 -2.57 -25.08
C SER A 91 -7.68 -2.05 -25.84
N ASP A 92 -7.77 -1.98 -27.17
CA ASP A 92 -6.69 -1.48 -28.05
C ASP A 92 -6.51 0.05 -27.97
N ASP A 93 -7.51 0.78 -27.45
CA ASP A 93 -7.51 2.24 -27.32
C ASP A 93 -7.04 2.73 -25.94
N LEU A 94 -6.78 1.81 -25.01
CA LEU A 94 -6.30 2.16 -23.67
C LEU A 94 -4.80 2.49 -23.72
N PRO A 95 -4.36 3.71 -23.35
CA PRO A 95 -2.94 3.99 -23.22
C PRO A 95 -2.39 3.22 -22.02
N ILE A 96 -1.34 2.44 -22.22
CA ILE A 96 -0.77 1.57 -21.19
C ILE A 96 0.57 2.12 -20.72
N GLU A 97 0.74 2.15 -19.41
CA GLU A 97 2.03 2.39 -18.76
C GLU A 97 2.41 1.21 -17.86
N THR A 98 3.70 1.11 -17.56
CA THR A 98 4.23 0.25 -16.51
C THR A 98 4.55 1.11 -15.30
N ARG A 99 4.04 0.73 -14.13
CA ARG A 99 4.24 1.48 -12.89
C ARG A 99 4.49 0.54 -11.72
N SER A 100 5.17 1.05 -10.69
CA SER A 100 5.33 0.34 -9.42
C SER A 100 4.00 0.21 -8.68
N VAL A 101 3.92 -0.78 -7.78
CA VAL A 101 2.76 -0.96 -6.89
C VAL A 101 2.57 0.28 -6.00
N PRO A 102 1.37 0.88 -5.95
CA PRO A 102 1.13 2.08 -5.17
C PRO A 102 1.08 1.72 -3.68
N LEU A 103 1.83 2.44 -2.88
CA LEU A 103 1.74 2.40 -1.42
C LEU A 103 1.13 3.70 -0.93
N VAL A 104 -0.12 3.63 -0.48
CA VAL A 104 -0.86 4.80 0.02
C VAL A 104 -0.95 4.71 1.53
N THR A 105 -0.47 5.73 2.22
CA THR A 105 -0.63 5.84 3.67
C THR A 105 -1.91 6.60 4.02
N LEU A 106 -2.75 6.00 4.85
CA LEU A 106 -3.91 6.65 5.45
C LEU A 106 -3.48 7.34 6.76
N PRO A 107 -3.58 8.67 6.86
CA PRO A 107 -3.29 9.38 8.10
C PRO A 107 -4.46 9.24 9.09
N LEU A 108 -4.15 9.13 10.38
CA LEU A 108 -5.14 8.97 11.46
C LEU A 108 -6.26 10.02 11.44
N GLY A 109 -5.92 11.28 11.15
CA GLY A 109 -6.86 12.40 11.07
C GLY A 109 -7.39 12.69 9.67
N ALA A 110 -7.41 11.69 8.77
CA ALA A 110 -8.01 11.88 7.44
C ALA A 110 -9.49 12.19 7.57
N THR A 111 -10.01 13.10 6.76
CA THR A 111 -11.46 13.24 6.61
C THR A 111 -11.99 12.10 5.74
N ARG A 112 -13.26 11.71 5.94
CA ARG A 112 -13.94 10.75 5.06
C ARG A 112 -13.78 11.13 3.58
N ASP A 113 -14.05 12.39 3.25
CA ASP A 113 -13.91 12.97 1.92
C ASP A 113 -12.52 12.75 1.31
N ARG A 114 -11.44 12.87 2.11
CA ARG A 114 -10.08 12.59 1.63
C ARG A 114 -9.84 11.10 1.36
N VAL A 115 -10.50 10.22 2.12
CA VAL A 115 -10.36 8.75 1.98
C VAL A 115 -11.15 8.25 0.78
N VAL A 116 -12.44 8.58 0.72
CA VAL A 116 -13.37 8.06 -0.32
C VAL A 116 -13.35 8.88 -1.59
N GLY A 117 -13.01 10.17 -1.53
CA GLY A 117 -13.13 11.12 -2.62
C GLY A 117 -14.32 12.07 -2.42
N THR A 118 -14.39 13.11 -3.24
CA THR A 118 -15.46 14.10 -3.18
C THR A 118 -16.17 14.23 -4.51
N LEU A 119 -17.44 14.63 -4.43
CA LEU A 119 -18.26 15.01 -5.57
C LEU A 119 -18.49 16.52 -5.50
N SER A 120 -18.18 17.22 -6.58
CA SER A 120 -18.47 18.65 -6.70
C SER A 120 -19.95 18.86 -7.00
N VAL A 121 -20.65 19.55 -6.11
CA VAL A 121 -22.07 19.91 -6.30
C VAL A 121 -22.22 20.97 -7.40
N GLU A 122 -21.23 21.84 -7.54
CA GLU A 122 -21.22 22.94 -8.51
C GLU A 122 -21.13 22.39 -9.94
N ASP A 123 -20.25 21.42 -10.16
CA ASP A 123 -20.06 20.81 -11.48
C ASP A 123 -21.19 19.82 -11.81
N ALA A 124 -21.75 19.15 -10.79
CA ALA A 124 -22.97 18.35 -10.95
C ALA A 124 -24.17 19.17 -11.44
N LEU A 125 -24.33 20.41 -10.97
CA LEU A 125 -25.37 21.34 -11.44
C LEU A 125 -25.10 21.86 -12.86
N ALA A 126 -23.84 21.88 -13.30
CA ALA A 126 -23.44 22.19 -14.68
C ALA A 126 -23.58 21.00 -15.63
N GLY A 127 -23.85 19.79 -15.13
CA GLY A 127 -23.93 18.54 -15.91
C GLY A 127 -22.58 17.85 -16.11
N GLU A 128 -21.57 18.30 -15.38
CA GLU A 128 -20.15 17.93 -15.51
C GLU A 128 -19.68 17.42 -14.14
N ALA A 129 -20.39 16.49 -13.50
CA ALA A 129 -20.07 16.05 -12.13
C ALA A 129 -18.64 15.48 -12.06
N ASP A 130 -17.67 16.33 -11.72
CA ASP A 130 -16.28 15.96 -11.57
C ASP A 130 -16.07 15.33 -10.19
N PHE A 131 -15.63 14.07 -10.21
CA PHE A 131 -15.26 13.33 -9.02
C PHE A 131 -13.77 13.54 -8.73
N ASP A 132 -13.44 13.98 -7.51
CA ASP A 132 -12.06 14.06 -7.04
C ASP A 132 -11.67 12.77 -6.31
N PRO A 133 -10.75 11.95 -6.85
CA PRO A 133 -10.42 10.65 -6.29
C PRO A 133 -9.73 10.72 -4.90
N GLY A 134 -10.25 9.91 -3.98
CA GLY A 134 -9.72 9.76 -2.63
C GLY A 134 -8.45 8.92 -2.51
N LEU A 135 -8.05 8.62 -1.27
CA LEU A 135 -6.93 7.71 -0.99
C LEU A 135 -7.22 6.28 -1.47
N LEU A 136 -8.47 5.80 -1.39
CA LEU A 136 -8.84 4.45 -1.83
C LEU A 136 -8.67 4.27 -3.35
N ALA A 137 -9.01 5.31 -4.13
CA ALA A 137 -8.75 5.34 -5.57
C ALA A 137 -7.25 5.19 -5.89
N ARG A 138 -6.40 5.92 -5.16
CA ARG A 138 -4.94 5.87 -5.33
C ARG A 138 -4.33 4.55 -4.86
N ALA A 139 -4.97 3.87 -3.92
CA ALA A 139 -4.52 2.58 -3.40
C ALA A 139 -4.89 1.40 -4.30
N ASN A 140 -5.76 1.61 -5.30
CA ASN A 140 -6.22 0.56 -6.19
C ASN A 140 -5.05 -0.18 -6.87
N ARG A 141 -5.13 -1.51 -6.83
CA ARG A 141 -4.12 -2.48 -7.22
C ARG A 141 -2.79 -2.26 -6.50
N GLY A 142 -2.86 -2.00 -5.19
CA GLY A 142 -1.69 -1.83 -4.35
C GLY A 142 -1.95 -2.00 -2.87
N ILE A 143 -1.23 -1.23 -2.05
CA ILE A 143 -1.23 -1.36 -0.60
C ILE A 143 -1.81 -0.10 0.03
N LEU A 144 -2.83 -0.29 0.88
CA LEU A 144 -3.29 0.73 1.81
C LEU A 144 -2.63 0.47 3.16
N TYR A 145 -1.68 1.34 3.52
CA TYR A 145 -0.99 1.30 4.81
C TYR A 145 -1.68 2.22 5.81
N VAL A 146 -1.99 1.71 7.00
CA VAL A 146 -2.56 2.48 8.09
C VAL A 146 -1.66 2.35 9.31
N ASP A 147 -1.10 3.47 9.75
CA ASP A 147 -0.30 3.50 10.98
C ASP A 147 -1.23 3.62 12.19
N GLU A 148 -0.97 2.87 13.25
CA GLU A 148 -1.75 2.89 14.50
C GLU A 148 -3.26 2.68 14.23
N VAL A 149 -3.62 1.58 13.54
CA VAL A 149 -5.01 1.26 13.15
C VAL A 149 -6.03 1.28 14.30
N ASN A 150 -5.57 1.04 15.53
CA ASN A 150 -6.38 1.10 16.73
C ASN A 150 -6.91 2.52 17.03
N LEU A 151 -6.26 3.56 16.49
CA LEU A 151 -6.63 4.97 16.65
C LEU A 151 -7.49 5.51 15.51
N LEU A 152 -7.82 4.68 14.52
CA LEU A 152 -8.63 5.11 13.38
C LEU A 152 -10.08 5.39 13.80
N ASP A 153 -10.66 6.47 13.29
CA ASP A 153 -12.06 6.83 13.54
C ASP A 153 -13.03 5.76 12.99
N ASP A 154 -14.12 5.49 13.72
CA ASP A 154 -15.13 4.45 13.42
C ASP A 154 -15.61 4.51 11.96
N HIS A 155 -15.96 5.71 11.51
CA HIS A 155 -16.52 5.93 10.18
C HIS A 155 -15.50 5.69 9.05
N LEU A 156 -14.20 5.72 9.34
CA LEU A 156 -13.15 5.37 8.37
C LEU A 156 -12.87 3.88 8.38
N VAL A 157 -12.93 3.24 9.56
CA VAL A 157 -12.80 1.77 9.68
C VAL A 157 -13.84 1.09 8.80
N ASP A 158 -15.11 1.46 8.92
CA ASP A 158 -16.20 0.85 8.15
C ASP A 158 -15.94 0.97 6.64
N VAL A 159 -15.65 2.18 6.16
CA VAL A 159 -15.37 2.48 4.75
C VAL A 159 -14.18 1.68 4.20
N VAL A 160 -13.08 1.62 4.97
CA VAL A 160 -11.87 0.91 4.55
C VAL A 160 -12.13 -0.59 4.48
N LEU A 161 -12.81 -1.16 5.48
CA LEU A 161 -13.12 -2.58 5.53
C LEU A 161 -14.12 -3.00 4.45
N ASP A 162 -15.15 -2.19 4.19
CA ASP A 162 -16.11 -2.42 3.11
C ASP A 162 -15.42 -2.39 1.73
N SER A 163 -14.51 -1.44 1.52
CA SER A 163 -13.75 -1.33 0.26
C SER A 163 -12.76 -2.48 0.11
N ALA A 164 -12.07 -2.87 1.19
CA ALA A 164 -11.16 -4.02 1.20
C ALA A 164 -11.90 -5.36 1.03
N ALA A 165 -13.20 -5.43 1.33
CA ALA A 165 -14.02 -6.63 1.13
C ALA A 165 -14.65 -6.73 -0.25
N SER A 166 -15.15 -5.60 -0.77
CA SER A 166 -15.84 -5.56 -2.06
C SER A 166 -14.91 -5.31 -3.24
N GLY A 167 -13.71 -4.75 -3.00
CA GLY A 167 -12.82 -4.30 -4.06
C GLY A 167 -13.29 -3.02 -4.76
N VAL A 168 -14.33 -2.36 -4.23
CA VAL A 168 -14.98 -1.19 -4.83
C VAL A 168 -15.22 -0.15 -3.75
N ASN A 169 -14.97 1.13 -4.08
CA ASN A 169 -15.37 2.25 -3.25
C ASN A 169 -16.53 2.98 -3.92
N THR A 170 -17.57 3.29 -3.14
CA THR A 170 -18.77 3.99 -3.60
C THR A 170 -18.96 5.27 -2.80
N VAL A 171 -19.11 6.39 -3.51
CA VAL A 171 -19.33 7.72 -2.94
C VAL A 171 -20.70 8.21 -3.33
N GLU A 172 -21.54 8.46 -2.33
CA GLU A 172 -22.91 8.93 -2.51
C GLU A 172 -23.09 10.32 -1.89
N ARG A 173 -23.54 11.29 -2.70
CA ARG A 173 -23.81 12.65 -2.24
C ARG A 173 -24.89 13.30 -3.10
N ASP A 174 -25.85 13.96 -2.46
CA ASP A 174 -26.90 14.76 -3.13
C ASP A 174 -27.67 14.00 -4.24
N GLY A 175 -27.84 12.68 -4.08
CA GLY A 175 -28.55 11.82 -5.05
C GLY A 175 -27.70 11.31 -6.20
N ILE A 176 -26.39 11.62 -6.22
CA ILE A 176 -25.41 11.09 -7.17
C ILE A 176 -24.60 10.00 -6.46
N SER A 177 -24.36 8.90 -7.17
CA SER A 177 -23.53 7.78 -6.70
C SER A 177 -22.46 7.53 -7.75
N VAL A 178 -21.19 7.54 -7.32
CA VAL A 178 -20.03 7.20 -8.15
C VAL A 178 -19.30 6.06 -7.50
N SER A 179 -19.04 5.01 -8.27
CA SER A 179 -18.28 3.84 -7.84
C SER A 179 -17.00 3.70 -8.64
N HIS A 180 -15.92 3.26 -8.01
CA HIS A 180 -14.67 2.95 -8.70
C HIS A 180 -13.94 1.77 -8.05
N PRO A 181 -13.05 1.08 -8.79
CA PRO A 181 -12.22 0.03 -8.23
C PRO A 181 -11.35 0.53 -7.08
N ALA A 182 -11.25 -0.26 -6.04
CA ALA A 182 -10.45 -0.04 -4.84
C ALA A 182 -9.91 -1.39 -4.33
N ASN A 183 -9.32 -2.18 -5.20
CA ASN A 183 -8.71 -3.47 -4.85
C ASN A 183 -7.34 -3.24 -4.24
N PHE A 184 -7.20 -3.30 -2.93
CA PHE A 184 -5.93 -3.09 -2.25
C PHE A 184 -5.73 -4.11 -1.13
N THR A 185 -4.47 -4.39 -0.84
CA THR A 185 -4.06 -5.12 0.35
C THR A 185 -3.99 -4.16 1.53
N LEU A 186 -4.70 -4.46 2.62
CA LEU A 186 -4.68 -3.65 3.84
C LEU A 186 -3.50 -4.06 4.74
N ILE A 187 -2.59 -3.13 5.03
CA ILE A 187 -1.52 -3.35 6.02
C ILE A 187 -1.69 -2.37 7.16
N GLY A 188 -2.03 -2.90 8.34
CA GLY A 188 -2.20 -2.12 9.55
C GLY A 188 -1.02 -2.30 10.50
N THR A 189 -0.60 -1.23 11.18
CA THR A 189 0.27 -1.35 12.36
C THR A 189 -0.49 -0.94 13.61
N MET A 190 -0.12 -1.50 14.76
CA MET A 190 -0.65 -1.02 16.04
C MET A 190 0.39 -1.10 17.13
N ASN A 191 0.28 -0.19 18.09
CA ASN A 191 0.95 -0.30 19.39
C ASN A 191 -0.07 -0.81 20.43
N PRO A 192 0.12 -1.99 21.04
CA PRO A 192 -0.80 -2.51 22.05
C PRO A 192 -0.92 -1.60 23.28
N GLU A 193 0.05 -0.71 23.54
CA GLU A 193 -0.04 0.26 24.63
C GLU A 193 -1.04 1.41 24.37
N GLU A 194 -1.38 1.66 23.10
CA GLU A 194 -2.26 2.76 22.70
C GLU A 194 -3.73 2.35 22.59
N GLY A 195 -4.05 1.12 22.97
CA GLY A 195 -5.41 0.61 23.07
C GLY A 195 -5.63 -0.71 22.33
N ASP A 196 -6.80 -1.28 22.56
CA ASP A 196 -7.20 -2.53 21.94
C ASP A 196 -7.64 -2.34 20.49
N LEU A 197 -7.33 -3.33 19.65
CA LEU A 197 -7.86 -3.39 18.30
C LEU A 197 -9.35 -3.72 18.33
N ARG A 198 -10.13 -2.99 17.54
CA ARG A 198 -11.56 -3.26 17.38
C ARG A 198 -11.80 -4.66 16.76
N PRO A 199 -12.86 -5.37 17.17
CA PRO A 199 -13.15 -6.70 16.63
C PRO A 199 -13.27 -6.76 15.10
N GLN A 200 -13.90 -5.75 14.48
CA GLN A 200 -14.09 -5.69 13.03
C GLN A 200 -12.75 -5.69 12.26
N LEU A 201 -11.76 -4.95 12.78
CA LEU A 201 -10.41 -4.93 12.21
C LEU A 201 -9.73 -6.28 12.42
N ARG A 202 -9.83 -6.84 13.63
CA ARG A 202 -9.22 -8.14 13.95
C ARG A 202 -9.75 -9.26 13.03
N ASP A 203 -11.04 -9.26 12.74
CA ASP A 203 -11.67 -10.30 11.91
C ASP A 203 -11.29 -10.20 10.43
N ARG A 204 -10.80 -9.03 9.97
CA ARG A 204 -10.42 -8.82 8.56
C ARG A 204 -8.94 -9.07 8.26
N PHE A 205 -8.06 -8.99 9.25
CA PHE A 205 -6.64 -9.28 9.03
C PHE A 205 -6.40 -10.79 8.94
N ALA A 206 -5.92 -11.24 7.78
CA ALA A 206 -5.66 -12.66 7.53
C ALA A 206 -4.43 -13.16 8.29
N LEU A 207 -3.42 -12.29 8.44
CA LEU A 207 -2.17 -12.60 9.15
C LEU A 207 -1.86 -11.53 10.18
N GLN A 208 -1.20 -11.96 11.26
CA GLN A 208 -0.66 -11.07 12.28
C GLN A 208 0.82 -11.40 12.51
N ALA A 209 1.67 -10.38 12.51
CA ALA A 209 3.05 -10.46 12.98
C ALA A 209 3.19 -9.69 14.29
N THR A 210 3.96 -10.24 15.23
CA THR A 210 4.34 -9.53 16.46
C THR A 210 5.81 -9.14 16.37
N VAL A 211 6.07 -7.85 16.58
CA VAL A 211 7.37 -7.22 16.39
C VAL A 211 7.84 -6.68 17.73
N GLU A 212 8.89 -7.28 18.25
CA GLU A 212 9.53 -6.85 19.50
C GLU A 212 10.78 -6.02 19.21
N GLY A 213 11.13 -5.15 20.15
CA GLY A 213 12.39 -4.40 20.12
C GLY A 213 13.59 -5.35 20.18
N CYS A 214 14.63 -5.02 19.41
CA CYS A 214 15.86 -5.79 19.36
C CYS A 214 16.56 -5.83 20.74
N ARG A 215 16.83 -7.04 21.25
CA ARG A 215 17.47 -7.24 22.58
C ARG A 215 18.97 -7.48 22.49
N GLU A 216 19.42 -8.18 21.45
CA GLU A 216 20.83 -8.52 21.26
C GLU A 216 21.65 -7.28 20.88
N ILE A 217 22.85 -7.17 21.44
CA ILE A 217 23.72 -6.00 21.24
C ILE A 217 24.22 -5.95 19.80
N ASP A 218 24.64 -7.08 19.25
CA ASP A 218 25.19 -7.16 17.89
C ASP A 218 24.17 -6.71 16.84
N ASP A 219 22.92 -7.15 16.99
CA ASP A 219 21.82 -6.73 16.12
C ASP A 219 21.50 -5.23 16.28
N ARG A 220 21.56 -4.68 17.49
CA ARG A 220 21.37 -3.22 17.72
C ARG A 220 22.47 -2.39 17.08
N VAL A 221 23.72 -2.86 17.13
CA VAL A 221 24.85 -2.22 16.45
C VAL A 221 24.61 -2.26 14.93
N ALA A 222 24.25 -3.42 14.39
CA ALA A 222 23.94 -3.56 12.96
C ALA A 222 22.79 -2.65 12.50
N ILE A 223 21.74 -2.46 13.32
CA ILE A 223 20.65 -1.52 13.02
C ILE A 223 21.17 -0.08 12.92
N ILE A 224 22.02 0.34 13.86
CA ILE A 224 22.59 1.70 13.89
C ILE A 224 23.51 1.91 12.68
N ASP A 225 24.41 0.97 12.41
CA ASP A 225 25.35 1.05 11.30
C ASP A 225 24.60 1.19 9.96
N ARG A 226 23.60 0.33 9.71
CA ARG A 226 22.78 0.39 8.48
C ARG A 226 21.99 1.70 8.36
N ALA A 227 21.50 2.24 9.47
CA ALA A 227 20.80 3.53 9.46
C ALA A 227 21.74 4.69 9.13
N LEU A 228 22.97 4.68 9.66
CA LEU A 228 23.98 5.70 9.37
C LEU A 228 24.50 5.64 7.92
N GLU A 229 24.69 4.45 7.37
CA GLU A 229 25.05 4.25 5.96
C GLU A 229 23.98 4.80 5.01
N THR A 230 22.72 4.61 5.38
CA THR A 230 21.56 5.11 4.64
C THR A 230 21.49 6.64 4.61
N ASP A 231 21.73 7.29 5.76
CA ASP A 231 21.69 8.77 5.89
C ASP A 231 22.95 9.45 5.33
N GLY A 232 24.10 8.76 5.34
CA GLY A 232 25.40 9.27 4.89
C GLY A 232 25.54 9.40 3.36
N GLY A 233 24.60 8.87 2.58
CA GLY A 233 24.63 8.91 1.11
C GLY A 233 25.64 7.94 0.47
N GLU A 234 26.39 7.18 1.27
CA GLU A 234 27.24 6.09 0.81
C GLU A 234 26.36 4.85 0.59
N THR A 235 25.86 4.71 -0.64
CA THR A 235 24.87 3.70 -1.03
C THR A 235 25.49 2.30 -1.13
N ASN A 236 25.93 1.72 -0.01
CA ASN A 236 26.44 0.35 0.03
C ASN A 236 25.30 -0.67 0.16
N ALA A 237 24.33 -0.45 1.05
CA ALA A 237 23.24 -1.41 1.28
C ALA A 237 22.40 -1.71 0.02
N ALA A 238 22.13 -0.73 -0.85
CA ALA A 238 21.40 -1.01 -2.09
C ALA A 238 22.17 -1.95 -3.04
N THR A 239 23.50 -1.89 -3.01
CA THR A 239 24.38 -2.72 -3.84
C THR A 239 24.62 -4.07 -3.18
N ASP A 240 24.89 -4.08 -1.87
CA ASP A 240 25.23 -5.27 -1.10
C ASP A 240 24.07 -6.28 -1.03
N TYR A 241 22.84 -5.80 -1.06
CA TYR A 241 21.63 -6.64 -1.01
C TYR A 241 20.93 -6.77 -2.38
N ALA A 242 21.57 -6.37 -3.48
CA ALA A 242 20.95 -6.39 -4.81
C ALA A 242 20.53 -7.81 -5.24
N ASP A 243 21.42 -8.79 -5.07
CA ASP A 243 21.16 -10.20 -5.43
C ASP A 243 20.01 -10.81 -4.61
N GLU A 244 19.93 -10.48 -3.32
CA GLU A 244 18.85 -10.94 -2.43
C GLU A 244 17.51 -10.28 -2.78
N VAL A 245 17.53 -8.99 -3.13
CA VAL A 245 16.35 -8.26 -3.61
C VAL A 245 15.84 -8.85 -4.93
N GLU A 246 16.74 -9.18 -5.86
CA GLU A 246 16.39 -9.81 -7.13
C GLU A 246 15.80 -11.21 -6.91
N THR A 247 16.43 -12.02 -6.06
CA THR A 247 15.90 -13.36 -5.70
C THR A 247 14.47 -13.26 -5.11
N LEU A 248 14.23 -12.33 -4.19
CA LEU A 248 12.90 -12.14 -3.61
C LEU A 248 11.87 -11.60 -4.61
N ARG A 249 12.30 -10.80 -5.60
CA ARG A 249 11.41 -10.35 -6.68
C ARG A 249 10.99 -11.51 -7.56
N ASP A 250 11.93 -12.39 -7.90
CA ASP A 250 11.65 -13.58 -8.72
C ASP A 250 10.72 -14.54 -7.99
N ASP A 251 10.86 -14.70 -6.67
CA ASP A 251 9.95 -15.52 -5.85
C ASP A 251 8.53 -14.93 -5.73
N LEU A 252 8.38 -13.62 -5.94
CA LEU A 252 7.09 -12.90 -5.86
C LEU A 252 6.42 -12.68 -7.24
N ALA A 253 7.08 -13.01 -8.34
CA ALA A 253 6.58 -12.84 -9.71
C ALA A 253 5.85 -14.08 -10.24
#